data_AF-U5VT97-F1
#
_entry.id   AF-U5VT97-F1
#
_cell.length_a   1.000
_cell.length_b   1.000
_cell.length_c   1.000
_cell.angle_alpha   90.00
_cell.angle_beta   90.00
_cell.angle_gamma   90.00
#
_symmetry.space_group_name_H-M   'P 1'
#
loop_
_entity.id
_entity.type
_entity.pdbx_description
1 polymer ?
#
loop_
_entity_poly.entity_id
_entity_poly.type
_entity_poly.pdbx_seq_one_letter_code
_entity_poly.pdbx_strand_id
1 'polypeptide(L)'
;MNVETTLLFILACVAVVVAIHWFAHKTGLPAAALLTLIGILYAVLPGPNIALEPELILTLVLPPLLYSAALDSSLIDIRHNLRTVISLSVVLVLLTALLIGLGFSLFVAGATLAAGVAVGAAVAPPDPVAALSVGKRVGLPRNIVTLVQGEGLLNDATALTLLTVAVAAAVGEGFSFYAAVGEFVLAATGGLVAGIVVAYAVRAARPIMRDPLIANAISLATPFVAYLLAEQVHVSGVLAVVVAGLIVGHDAPRLSSGASRLQVSAVWRLVDFLLEGLVFLLIGQQLPAVVKGLTEYKTSTIIIAVAVSVGVVLLLRPLFLILTQMLPQSLHTRLGGTNEDASAPARTRERRLNGKEITALSWSGTRGVITLAAIFTVPEFTESGAPFPDRDLLLFCAFVVVLVTLVGQGVTFAPLVRMLGLRANEADNARLRNEARSASVQAALDRLDEIDHETHGELEDKAIETMRKQLGHRMERYQRRLDLLDKSDSDEVPVSPQYEAALRIRRSTIDAQREELLRWRDANRLSDENLRVLERELDHEERLLPDRPR
;
A
#
# COMPACT_ATOMS: atom_id res chain seq x y z
N MET A 1 -11.25 21.98 -23.74
CA MET A 1 -12.57 21.86 -23.07
C MET A 1 -12.83 23.12 -22.26
N ASN A 2 -14.08 23.61 -22.17
CA ASN A 2 -14.40 24.70 -21.25
C ASN A 2 -14.25 24.21 -19.80
N VAL A 3 -13.85 25.10 -18.88
CA VAL A 3 -13.60 24.78 -17.46
C VAL A 3 -14.81 24.08 -16.82
N GLU A 4 -16.02 24.52 -17.14
CA GLU A 4 -17.26 23.91 -16.67
C GLU A 4 -17.42 22.44 -17.12
N THR A 5 -17.07 22.13 -18.36
CA THR A 5 -17.14 20.76 -18.91
C THR A 5 -16.12 19.85 -18.24
N THR A 6 -14.90 20.35 -17.97
CA THR A 6 -13.88 19.61 -17.23
C THR A 6 -14.32 19.35 -15.79
N LEU A 7 -14.92 20.35 -15.13
CA LEU A 7 -15.43 20.19 -13.77
C LEU A 7 -16.57 19.15 -13.71
N LEU A 8 -17.53 19.23 -14.63
CA LEU A 8 -18.62 18.24 -14.74
C LEU A 8 -18.09 16.84 -14.98
N PHE A 9 -17.07 16.70 -15.83
CA PHE A 9 -16.43 15.41 -16.08
C PHE A 9 -15.76 14.86 -14.83
N ILE A 10 -14.97 15.66 -14.11
CA ILE A 10 -14.31 15.24 -12.87
C ILE A 10 -15.36 14.82 -11.82
N LEU A 11 -16.44 15.59 -11.65
CA LEU A 11 -17.53 15.25 -10.73
C LEU A 11 -18.22 13.94 -11.13
N ALA A 12 -18.43 13.72 -12.43
CA ALA A 12 -18.97 12.46 -12.93
C ALA A 12 -18.02 11.28 -12.65
N CYS A 13 -16.71 11.45 -12.85
CA CYS A 13 -15.70 10.45 -12.50
C CYS A 13 -15.77 10.09 -11.01
N VAL A 14 -15.82 11.09 -10.12
CA VAL A 14 -15.95 10.86 -8.67
C VAL A 14 -17.24 10.11 -8.35
N ALA A 15 -18.36 10.49 -8.95
CA ALA A 15 -19.63 9.80 -8.75
C ALA A 15 -19.58 8.32 -9.20
N VAL A 16 -18.94 8.05 -10.35
CA VAL A 16 -18.72 6.69 -10.85
C VAL A 16 -17.82 5.91 -9.89
N VAL A 17 -16.70 6.48 -9.44
CA VAL A 17 -15.79 5.84 -8.47
C VAL A 17 -16.55 5.43 -7.20
N VAL A 18 -17.36 6.33 -6.64
CA VAL A 18 -18.18 6.05 -5.45
C VAL A 18 -19.20 4.95 -5.72
N ALA A 19 -19.95 5.02 -6.82
CA ALA A 19 -20.98 4.04 -7.17
C ALA A 19 -20.38 2.63 -7.37
N ILE A 20 -19.24 2.54 -8.03
CA ILE A 20 -18.58 1.27 -8.33
C ILE A 20 -17.90 0.67 -7.13
N HIS A 21 -17.29 1.46 -6.26
CA HIS A 21 -16.78 0.94 -4.99
C HIS A 21 -17.91 0.43 -4.09
N TRP A 22 -19.05 1.13 -4.04
CA TRP A 22 -20.22 0.64 -3.33
C TRP A 22 -20.73 -0.70 -3.89
N PHE A 23 -20.77 -0.84 -5.22
CA PHE A 23 -21.16 -2.09 -5.88
C PHE A 23 -20.14 -3.22 -5.68
N ALA A 24 -18.85 -2.91 -5.78
CA ALA A 24 -17.74 -3.83 -5.53
C ALA A 24 -17.76 -4.35 -4.09
N HIS A 25 -18.09 -3.50 -3.11
CA HIS A 25 -18.23 -3.91 -1.71
C HIS A 25 -19.36 -4.94 -1.51
N LYS A 26 -20.45 -4.84 -2.29
CA LYS A 26 -21.56 -5.81 -2.24
C LYS A 26 -21.25 -7.13 -2.94
N THR A 27 -20.59 -7.08 -4.09
CA THR A 27 -20.35 -8.26 -4.95
C THR A 27 -19.04 -8.99 -4.63
N GLY A 28 -18.11 -8.33 -3.94
CA GLY A 28 -16.78 -8.88 -3.65
C GLY A 28 -15.81 -8.82 -4.84
N LEU A 29 -16.21 -8.25 -5.98
CA LEU A 29 -15.37 -8.08 -7.16
C LEU A 29 -14.30 -6.99 -6.96
N PRO A 30 -13.14 -7.06 -7.64
CA PRO A 30 -12.12 -6.00 -7.58
C PRO A 30 -12.64 -4.69 -8.19
N ALA A 31 -12.70 -3.62 -7.39
CA ALA A 31 -13.19 -2.32 -7.84
C ALA A 31 -12.37 -1.78 -9.03
N ALA A 32 -11.04 -1.93 -8.98
CA ALA A 32 -10.12 -1.56 -10.06
C ALA A 32 -10.50 -2.19 -11.42
N ALA A 33 -10.86 -3.47 -11.43
CA ALA A 33 -11.28 -4.17 -12.66
C ALA A 33 -12.60 -3.63 -13.21
N LEU A 34 -13.57 -3.36 -12.32
CA LEU A 34 -14.86 -2.79 -12.71
C LEU A 34 -14.72 -1.35 -13.24
N LEU A 35 -13.90 -0.53 -12.59
CA LEU A 35 -13.63 0.84 -13.02
C LEU A 35 -12.95 0.89 -14.39
N THR A 36 -11.97 0.00 -14.62
CA THR A 36 -11.31 -0.14 -15.92
C THR A 36 -12.32 -0.53 -17.00
N LEU A 37 -13.21 -1.50 -16.73
CA LEU A 37 -14.25 -1.92 -17.67
C LEU A 37 -15.22 -0.77 -18.01
N ILE A 38 -15.60 0.03 -17.02
CA ILE A 38 -16.48 1.18 -17.20
C ILE A 38 -15.79 2.29 -17.98
N GLY A 39 -14.50 2.51 -17.75
CA GLY A 39 -13.68 3.41 -18.57
C GLY A 39 -13.71 2.99 -20.04
N ILE A 40 -13.51 1.69 -20.32
CA ILE A 40 -13.58 1.15 -21.69
C ILE A 40 -14.97 1.39 -22.30
N LEU A 41 -16.04 1.11 -21.55
CA LEU A 41 -17.41 1.32 -22.02
C LEU A 41 -17.69 2.80 -22.30
N TYR A 42 -17.21 3.69 -21.43
CA TYR A 42 -17.35 5.14 -21.58
C TYR A 42 -16.65 5.64 -22.84
N ALA A 43 -15.46 5.12 -23.16
CA ALA A 43 -14.70 5.53 -24.34
C ALA A 43 -15.37 5.21 -25.69
N VAL A 44 -16.36 4.31 -25.70
CA VAL A 44 -17.19 4.01 -26.88
C VAL A 44 -18.37 4.99 -27.00
N LEU A 45 -18.77 5.63 -25.90
CA LEU A 45 -19.86 6.60 -25.90
C LEU A 45 -19.40 7.97 -26.46
N PRO A 46 -20.32 8.74 -27.08
CA PRO A 46 -20.01 10.11 -27.49
C PRO A 46 -19.86 10.99 -26.25
N GLY A 47 -18.62 11.29 -25.86
CA GLY A 47 -18.28 12.12 -24.72
C GLY A 47 -16.88 12.74 -24.86
N PRO A 48 -16.56 13.78 -24.07
CA PRO A 48 -15.22 14.36 -24.06
C PRO A 48 -14.21 13.35 -23.52
N ASN A 49 -13.15 13.09 -24.28
CA ASN A 49 -12.04 12.27 -23.82
C ASN A 49 -10.95 13.13 -23.21
N ILE A 50 -10.55 12.82 -21.97
CA ILE A 50 -9.39 13.45 -21.34
C ILE A 50 -8.17 12.59 -21.65
N ALA A 51 -7.25 13.17 -22.41
CA ALA A 51 -5.92 12.61 -22.58
C ALA A 51 -5.16 12.74 -21.24
N LEU A 52 -4.55 11.64 -20.81
CA LEU A 52 -3.71 11.60 -19.63
C LEU A 52 -2.33 12.04 -20.10
N GLU A 53 -2.00 13.30 -19.81
CA GLU A 53 -0.67 13.80 -20.09
C GLU A 53 0.32 13.09 -19.15
N PRO A 54 1.44 12.54 -19.68
CA PRO A 54 2.47 11.87 -18.88
C PRO A 54 2.93 12.70 -17.67
N GLU A 55 3.06 14.01 -17.86
CA GLU A 55 3.49 14.99 -16.86
C GLU A 55 2.52 15.07 -15.68
N LEU A 56 1.21 15.03 -15.93
CA LEU A 56 0.19 15.04 -14.87
C LEU A 56 0.27 13.77 -14.02
N ILE A 57 0.54 12.61 -14.64
CA ILE A 57 0.67 11.36 -13.89
C ILE A 57 1.93 11.39 -13.00
N LEU A 58 3.06 11.80 -13.58
CA LEU A 58 4.34 11.89 -12.89
C LEU A 58 4.31 12.87 -11.72
N THR A 59 3.66 14.03 -11.88
CA THR A 59 3.72 15.11 -10.88
C THR A 59 2.56 15.08 -9.89
N LEU A 60 1.35 14.71 -10.33
CA LEU A 60 0.13 14.81 -9.52
C LEU A 60 -0.32 13.47 -8.93
N VAL A 61 -0.15 12.37 -9.66
CA VAL A 61 -0.74 11.06 -9.30
C VAL A 61 0.25 10.18 -8.56
N LEU A 62 1.45 9.97 -9.12
CA LEU A 62 2.43 9.04 -8.57
C LEU A 62 2.96 9.47 -7.18
N PRO A 63 3.35 10.74 -6.93
CA PRO A 63 3.95 11.11 -5.65
C PRO A 63 3.03 10.86 -4.44
N PRO A 64 1.74 11.23 -4.47
CA PRO A 64 0.84 10.92 -3.36
C PRO A 64 0.66 9.42 -3.11
N LEU A 65 0.48 8.61 -4.17
CA LEU A 65 0.27 7.17 -4.05
C LEU A 65 1.49 6.47 -3.42
N LEU A 66 2.69 6.83 -3.88
CA LEU A 66 3.95 6.27 -3.36
C LEU A 66 4.23 6.70 -1.93
N TYR A 67 3.92 7.95 -1.59
CA TYR A 67 4.08 8.47 -0.24
C TYR A 67 3.10 7.83 0.74
N SER A 68 1.83 7.67 0.36
CA SER A 68 0.85 6.94 1.15
C SER A 68 1.33 5.51 1.46
N ALA A 69 1.74 4.78 0.42
CA ALA A 69 2.27 3.43 0.56
C ALA A 69 3.52 3.39 1.46
N ALA A 70 4.37 4.42 1.40
CA ALA A 70 5.57 4.53 2.24
C ALA A 70 5.23 4.81 3.71
N LEU A 71 4.22 5.64 4.00
CA LEU A 71 3.78 5.95 5.36
C LEU A 71 3.27 4.71 6.11
N ASP A 72 2.57 3.81 5.40
CA ASP A 72 2.02 2.57 5.95
C ASP A 72 3.05 1.43 6.04
N SER A 73 4.28 1.66 5.55
CA SER A 73 5.35 0.64 5.52
C SER A 73 6.20 0.65 6.79
N SER A 74 6.68 -0.53 7.19
CA SER A 74 7.49 -0.73 8.39
C SER A 74 8.98 -0.75 8.06
N LEU A 75 9.67 0.36 8.34
CA LEU A 75 11.14 0.43 8.21
C LEU A 75 11.87 -0.63 9.03
N ILE A 76 11.29 -1.02 10.17
CA ILE A 76 11.88 -2.03 11.06
C ILE A 76 11.82 -3.41 10.37
N ASP A 77 10.66 -3.78 9.80
CA ASP A 77 10.49 -5.08 9.15
C ASP A 77 11.34 -5.20 7.88
N ILE A 78 11.45 -4.11 7.11
CA ILE A 78 12.35 -4.01 5.95
C ILE A 78 13.80 -4.22 6.38
N ARG A 79 14.24 -3.57 7.47
CA ARG A 79 15.62 -3.69 7.97
C ARG A 79 15.94 -5.11 8.44
N HIS A 80 15.00 -5.79 9.12
CA HIS A 80 15.19 -7.18 9.56
C HIS A 80 15.32 -8.13 8.36
N ASN A 81 14.57 -7.89 7.28
CA ASN A 81 14.51 -8.77 6.10
C ASN A 81 15.24 -8.20 4.88
N LEU A 82 16.22 -7.31 5.08
CA LEU A 82 16.79 -6.48 4.02
C LEU A 82 17.31 -7.28 2.82
N ARG A 83 17.92 -8.45 3.05
CA ARG A 83 18.43 -9.31 1.97
C ARG A 83 17.32 -9.84 1.07
N THR A 84 16.23 -10.32 1.65
CA THR A 84 15.06 -10.82 0.90
C THR A 84 14.36 -9.69 0.20
N VAL A 85 14.16 -8.58 0.89
CA VAL A 85 13.50 -7.41 0.32
C VAL A 85 14.33 -6.89 -0.85
N ILE A 86 15.64 -6.72 -0.75
CA ILE A 86 16.49 -6.31 -1.89
C ILE A 86 16.43 -7.34 -3.03
N SER A 87 16.46 -8.64 -2.72
CA SER A 87 16.37 -9.70 -3.73
C SER A 87 15.05 -9.65 -4.51
N LEU A 88 13.93 -9.43 -3.84
CA LEU A 88 12.61 -9.37 -4.46
C LEU A 88 12.29 -8.00 -5.07
N SER A 89 12.82 -6.93 -4.47
CA SER A 89 12.49 -5.54 -4.82
C SER A 89 13.42 -4.91 -5.85
N VAL A 90 14.66 -5.39 -5.95
CA VAL A 90 15.67 -4.85 -6.87
C VAL A 90 16.06 -5.87 -7.92
N VAL A 91 16.56 -7.04 -7.49
CA VAL A 91 17.09 -8.05 -8.41
C VAL A 91 16.00 -8.61 -9.31
N LEU A 92 14.84 -8.98 -8.75
CA LEU A 92 13.73 -9.50 -9.54
C LEU A 92 13.17 -8.43 -10.51
N VAL A 93 13.12 -7.16 -10.12
CA VAL A 93 12.66 -6.06 -11.01
C VAL A 93 13.61 -5.89 -12.19
N LEU A 94 14.91 -5.78 -11.93
CA LEU A 94 15.93 -5.67 -12.96
C LEU A 94 15.89 -6.87 -13.90
N LEU A 95 15.76 -8.08 -13.35
CA LEU A 95 15.68 -9.31 -14.14
C LEU A 95 14.41 -9.36 -15.00
N THR A 96 13.25 -8.93 -14.45
CA THR A 96 11.98 -8.87 -15.18
C THR A 96 12.09 -7.89 -16.34
N ALA A 97 12.58 -6.68 -16.07
CA ALA A 97 12.74 -5.64 -17.07
C ALA A 97 13.74 -6.04 -18.17
N LEU A 98 14.87 -6.64 -17.78
CA LEU A 98 15.88 -7.10 -18.73
C LEU A 98 15.38 -8.26 -19.60
N LEU A 99 14.69 -9.25 -19.03
CA LEU A 99 14.16 -10.37 -19.80
C LEU A 99 13.06 -9.95 -20.78
N ILE A 100 12.19 -9.02 -20.38
CA ILE A 100 11.20 -8.42 -21.30
C ILE A 100 11.92 -7.60 -22.36
N GLY A 101 12.90 -6.77 -21.99
CA GLY A 101 13.72 -6.00 -22.91
C GLY A 101 14.41 -6.85 -23.97
N LEU A 102 15.09 -7.91 -23.54
CA LEU A 102 15.74 -8.87 -24.43
C LEU A 102 14.71 -9.55 -25.33
N GLY A 103 13.58 -9.98 -24.77
CA GLY A 103 12.49 -10.59 -25.53
C GLY A 103 11.92 -9.66 -26.61
N PHE A 104 11.78 -8.36 -26.31
CA PHE A 104 11.37 -7.36 -27.29
C PHE A 104 12.44 -7.19 -28.38
N SER A 105 13.70 -6.98 -28.00
CA SER A 105 14.78 -6.79 -28.98
C SER A 105 15.00 -8.00 -29.92
N LEU A 106 14.72 -9.22 -29.45
CA LEU A 106 14.95 -10.45 -30.21
C LEU A 106 13.73 -10.90 -31.02
N PHE A 107 12.52 -10.75 -30.46
CA PHE A 107 11.31 -11.34 -31.04
C PHE A 107 10.30 -10.32 -31.58
N VAL A 108 10.39 -9.04 -31.18
CA VAL A 108 9.49 -7.97 -31.62
C VAL A 108 10.23 -7.13 -32.66
N ALA A 109 9.87 -7.32 -33.93
CA ALA A 109 10.50 -6.60 -35.04
C ALA A 109 10.30 -5.08 -34.91
N GLY A 110 11.39 -4.33 -34.86
CA GLY A 110 11.39 -2.85 -34.73
C GLY A 110 11.61 -2.33 -33.31
N ALA A 111 11.42 -3.17 -32.29
CA ALA A 111 11.53 -2.74 -30.90
C ALA A 111 12.99 -2.63 -30.44
N THR A 112 13.31 -1.55 -29.72
CA THR A 112 14.62 -1.38 -29.10
C THR A 112 14.69 -2.09 -27.75
N LEU A 113 15.90 -2.45 -27.33
CA LEU A 113 16.14 -2.99 -25.98
C LEU A 113 15.64 -2.01 -24.90
N ALA A 114 15.89 -0.71 -25.08
CA ALA A 114 15.48 0.33 -24.14
C ALA A 114 13.95 0.44 -24.01
N ALA A 115 13.21 0.41 -25.13
CA ALA A 115 11.74 0.40 -25.12
C ALA A 115 11.18 -0.85 -24.42
N GLY A 116 11.77 -2.02 -24.67
CA GLY A 116 11.38 -3.26 -23.99
C GLY A 116 11.74 -3.26 -22.49
N VAL A 117 12.88 -2.69 -22.10
CA VAL A 117 13.23 -2.51 -20.67
C VAL A 117 12.29 -1.52 -20.01
N ALA A 118 11.85 -0.46 -20.70
CA ALA A 118 10.88 0.51 -20.19
C ALA A 118 9.54 -0.17 -19.86
N VAL A 119 8.93 -0.90 -20.81
CA VAL A 119 7.68 -1.62 -20.51
C VAL A 119 7.90 -2.67 -19.44
N GLY A 120 9.02 -3.40 -19.50
CA GLY A 120 9.37 -4.41 -18.52
C GLY A 120 9.55 -3.85 -17.11
N ALA A 121 10.12 -2.66 -16.98
CA ALA A 121 10.24 -1.93 -15.73
C ALA A 121 8.85 -1.52 -15.21
N ALA A 122 7.97 -0.99 -16.06
CA ALA A 122 6.63 -0.60 -15.67
C ALA A 122 5.79 -1.79 -15.14
N VAL A 123 5.88 -2.97 -15.78
CA VAL A 123 5.11 -4.17 -15.37
C VAL A 123 5.79 -5.07 -14.34
N ALA A 124 7.04 -4.81 -13.99
CA ALA A 124 7.78 -5.61 -13.04
C ALA A 124 7.18 -5.57 -11.61
N PRO A 125 6.85 -4.39 -11.04
CA PRO A 125 6.30 -4.29 -9.70
C PRO A 125 4.95 -4.98 -9.57
N PRO A 126 4.78 -5.83 -8.55
CA PRO A 126 3.47 -6.25 -8.11
C PRO A 126 2.85 -5.17 -7.22
N ASP A 127 1.55 -4.98 -7.34
CA ASP A 127 0.72 -4.20 -6.43
C ASP A 127 0.28 -5.07 -5.24
N PRO A 128 0.84 -4.82 -4.04
CA PRO A 128 0.50 -5.57 -2.85
C PRO A 128 -0.92 -5.24 -2.35
N VAL A 129 -1.49 -4.08 -2.68
CA VAL A 129 -2.76 -3.61 -2.10
C VAL A 129 -3.91 -4.52 -2.50
N ALA A 130 -4.02 -4.83 -3.80
CA ALA A 130 -5.04 -5.72 -4.32
C ALA A 130 -4.96 -7.12 -3.68
N ALA A 131 -3.77 -7.72 -3.64
CA ALA A 131 -3.56 -9.05 -3.07
C ALA A 131 -3.77 -9.08 -1.55
N LEU A 132 -3.35 -8.04 -0.81
CA LEU A 132 -3.56 -7.94 0.63
C LEU A 132 -5.04 -7.75 0.99
N SER A 133 -5.80 -7.00 0.17
CA SER A 133 -7.23 -6.79 0.41
C SER A 133 -8.02 -8.10 0.33
N VAL A 134 -7.65 -8.98 -0.60
CA VAL A 134 -8.23 -10.32 -0.76
C VAL A 134 -7.65 -11.28 0.27
N GLY A 135 -6.33 -11.26 0.47
CA GLY A 135 -5.61 -12.13 1.41
C GLY A 135 -6.08 -11.98 2.86
N LYS A 136 -6.28 -10.75 3.32
CA LYS A 136 -6.81 -10.49 4.68
C LYS A 136 -8.23 -11.07 4.86
N ARG A 137 -9.08 -11.04 3.82
CA ARG A 137 -10.44 -11.63 3.88
C ARG A 137 -10.45 -13.15 3.91
N VAL A 138 -9.43 -13.78 3.33
CA VAL A 138 -9.30 -15.25 3.25
C VAL A 138 -8.47 -15.81 4.41
N GLY A 139 -7.92 -14.94 5.28
CA GLY A 139 -7.16 -15.34 6.45
C GLY A 139 -5.70 -15.66 6.16
N LEU A 140 -5.03 -14.88 5.29
CA LEU A 140 -3.62 -15.10 4.96
C LEU A 140 -2.71 -14.91 6.20
N PRO A 141 -1.73 -15.79 6.45
CA PRO A 141 -0.76 -15.64 7.53
C PRO A 141 -0.04 -14.28 7.52
N ARG A 142 0.20 -13.73 8.72
CA ARG A 142 0.76 -12.38 8.90
C ARG A 142 2.17 -12.24 8.31
N ASN A 143 3.00 -13.28 8.40
CA ASN A 143 4.33 -13.30 7.78
C ASN A 143 4.26 -13.07 6.26
N ILE A 144 3.29 -13.69 5.56
CA ILE A 144 3.10 -13.46 4.12
C ILE A 144 2.56 -12.04 3.88
N VAL A 145 1.61 -11.57 4.69
CA VAL A 145 1.08 -10.20 4.61
C VAL A 145 2.20 -9.17 4.76
N THR A 146 3.05 -9.30 5.78
CA THR A 146 4.18 -8.41 6.03
C THR A 146 5.21 -8.48 4.90
N LEU A 147 5.49 -9.67 4.37
CA LEU A 147 6.44 -9.84 3.28
C LEU A 147 5.94 -9.17 1.98
N VAL A 148 4.68 -9.40 1.61
CA VAL A 148 4.03 -8.78 0.44
C VAL A 148 3.98 -7.24 0.60
N GLN A 149 3.67 -6.76 1.80
CA GLN A 149 3.61 -5.31 2.08
C GLN A 149 5.00 -4.64 2.00
N GLY A 150 6.05 -5.31 2.51
CA GLY A 150 7.42 -4.78 2.48
C GLY A 150 8.09 -4.83 1.10
N GLU A 151 7.67 -5.75 0.24
CA GLU A 151 8.16 -5.92 -1.13
C GLU A 151 7.75 -4.78 -2.08
N GLY A 152 6.48 -4.38 -2.04
CA GLY A 152 5.86 -3.53 -3.07
C GLY A 152 6.49 -2.13 -3.18
N LEU A 153 6.77 -1.48 -2.05
CA LEU A 153 7.25 -0.09 -2.07
C LEU A 153 8.63 0.08 -2.74
N LEU A 154 9.57 -0.80 -2.40
CA LEU A 154 10.92 -0.74 -2.98
C LEU A 154 10.93 -1.24 -4.43
N ASN A 155 9.99 -2.14 -4.78
CA ASN A 155 9.73 -2.54 -6.15
C ASN A 155 9.33 -1.34 -7.01
N ASP A 156 8.33 -0.57 -6.56
CA ASP A 156 7.82 0.60 -7.28
C ASP A 156 8.91 1.65 -7.51
N ALA A 157 9.69 1.95 -6.47
CA ALA A 157 10.79 2.92 -6.56
C ALA A 157 11.89 2.47 -7.53
N THR A 158 12.26 1.18 -7.49
CA THR A 158 13.28 0.61 -8.38
C THR A 158 12.79 0.61 -9.83
N ALA A 159 11.55 0.17 -10.05
CA ALA A 159 10.96 0.09 -11.38
C ALA A 159 10.78 1.45 -12.03
N LEU A 160 10.27 2.44 -11.31
CA LEU A 160 10.11 3.79 -11.85
C LEU A 160 11.48 4.44 -12.13
N THR A 161 12.49 4.24 -11.28
CA THR A 161 13.85 4.72 -11.56
C THR A 161 14.43 4.03 -12.80
N LEU A 162 14.23 2.72 -12.94
CA LEU A 162 14.67 1.96 -14.11
C LEU A 162 13.91 2.38 -15.38
N LEU A 163 12.62 2.69 -15.27
CA LEU A 163 11.80 3.20 -16.36
C LEU A 163 12.33 4.54 -16.86
N THR A 164 12.61 5.49 -15.97
CA THR A 164 13.18 6.80 -16.35
C THR A 164 14.51 6.64 -17.09
N VAL A 165 15.42 5.80 -16.58
CA VAL A 165 16.70 5.50 -17.23
C VAL A 165 16.50 4.82 -18.59
N ALA A 166 15.53 3.90 -18.70
CA ALA A 166 15.22 3.22 -19.95
C ALA A 166 14.61 4.16 -21.00
N VAL A 167 13.75 5.09 -20.58
CA VAL A 167 13.19 6.13 -21.45
C VAL A 167 14.29 7.08 -21.93
N ALA A 168 15.17 7.55 -21.04
CA ALA A 168 16.32 8.37 -21.41
C ALA A 168 17.22 7.65 -22.43
N ALA A 169 17.51 6.37 -22.21
CA ALA A 169 18.29 5.55 -23.13
C ALA A 169 17.60 5.26 -24.47
N ALA A 170 16.26 5.28 -24.51
CA ALA A 170 15.49 5.10 -25.75
C ALA A 170 15.44 6.37 -26.60
N VAL A 171 15.59 7.54 -25.97
CA VAL A 171 15.56 8.86 -26.61
C VAL A 171 16.96 9.34 -27.02
N GLY A 172 18.01 8.93 -26.29
CA GLY A 172 19.39 9.30 -26.58
C GLY A 172 20.02 8.60 -27.80
N GLU A 173 21.18 9.09 -28.25
CA GLU A 173 21.86 8.63 -29.47
C GLU A 173 22.62 7.28 -29.35
N GLY A 174 22.37 6.48 -28.30
CA GLY A 174 22.95 5.15 -28.18
C GLY A 174 22.84 4.51 -26.80
N PHE A 175 22.72 3.19 -26.77
CA PHE A 175 22.66 2.41 -25.53
C PHE A 175 24.08 2.03 -25.05
N SER A 176 24.51 2.61 -23.93
CA SER A 176 25.70 2.16 -23.19
C SER A 176 25.28 1.59 -21.85
N PHE A 177 25.49 0.28 -21.66
CA PHE A 177 25.14 -0.41 -20.43
C PHE A 177 25.80 0.22 -19.19
N TYR A 178 27.09 0.58 -19.30
CA TYR A 178 27.82 1.21 -18.20
C TYR A 178 27.32 2.63 -17.89
N ALA A 179 26.91 3.39 -18.90
CA ALA A 179 26.32 4.71 -18.70
C ALA A 179 24.96 4.59 -18.01
N ALA A 180 24.09 3.69 -18.49
CA ALA A 180 22.78 3.46 -17.90
C ALA A 180 22.85 2.98 -16.43
N VAL A 181 23.79 2.09 -16.11
CA VAL A 181 24.02 1.67 -14.72
C VAL A 181 24.54 2.84 -13.86
N GLY A 182 25.45 3.65 -14.40
CA GLY A 182 25.96 4.85 -13.71
C GLY A 182 24.86 5.86 -13.42
N GLU A 183 24.01 6.14 -14.42
CA GLU A 183 22.86 7.04 -14.32
C GLU A 183 21.83 6.51 -13.32
N PHE A 184 21.52 5.22 -13.36
CA PHE A 184 20.64 4.58 -12.37
C PHE A 184 21.17 4.75 -10.94
N VAL A 185 22.46 4.48 -10.70
CA VAL A 185 23.06 4.62 -9.36
C VAL A 185 23.09 6.08 -8.91
N LEU A 186 23.37 7.03 -9.81
CA LEU A 186 23.37 8.45 -9.51
C LEU A 186 21.96 8.95 -9.19
N ALA A 187 20.98 8.62 -10.02
CA ALA A 187 19.58 8.98 -9.82
C ALA A 187 19.03 8.36 -8.52
N ALA A 188 19.36 7.10 -8.23
CA ALA A 188 18.95 6.42 -7.00
C ALA A 188 19.62 7.03 -5.75
N THR A 189 20.93 7.28 -5.78
CA THR A 189 21.63 7.86 -4.62
C THR A 189 21.18 9.31 -4.39
N GLY A 190 20.98 10.08 -5.45
CA GLY A 190 20.46 11.44 -5.39
C GLY A 190 19.04 11.50 -4.83
N GLY A 191 18.14 10.63 -5.31
CA GLY A 191 16.78 10.51 -4.79
C GLY A 191 16.77 10.13 -3.31
N LEU A 192 17.63 9.19 -2.89
CA LEU A 192 17.81 8.83 -1.48
C LEU A 192 18.20 10.04 -0.62
N VAL A 193 19.20 10.81 -1.05
CA VAL A 193 19.66 12.00 -0.31
C VAL A 193 18.56 13.07 -0.25
N ALA A 194 17.90 13.36 -1.37
CA ALA A 194 16.80 14.33 -1.43
C ALA A 194 15.64 13.95 -0.50
N GLY A 195 15.24 12.67 -0.50
CA GLY A 195 14.20 12.15 0.40
C GLY A 195 14.57 12.27 1.87
N ILE A 196 15.83 12.00 2.22
CA ILE A 196 16.35 12.19 3.59
C ILE A 196 16.23 13.67 3.99
N VAL A 197 16.69 14.59 3.14
CA VAL A 197 16.63 16.04 3.40
C VAL A 197 15.19 16.49 3.67
N VAL A 198 14.23 16.07 2.84
CA VAL A 198 12.81 16.40 3.04
C VAL A 198 12.27 15.80 4.33
N ALA A 199 12.59 14.54 4.66
CA ALA A 199 12.16 13.93 5.91
C ALA A 199 12.67 14.70 7.14
N TYR A 200 13.93 15.17 7.11
CA TYR A 200 14.47 16.00 8.18
C TYR A 200 13.78 17.37 8.27
N ALA A 201 13.42 17.98 7.14
CA ALA A 201 12.65 19.22 7.12
C ALA A 201 11.25 19.03 7.75
N VAL A 202 10.54 17.94 7.41
CA VAL A 202 9.26 17.58 8.03
C VAL A 202 9.44 17.34 9.54
N ARG A 203 10.52 16.66 9.95
CA ARG A 203 10.84 16.45 11.36
C ARG A 203 11.10 17.77 12.10
N ALA A 204 11.74 18.74 11.46
CA ALA A 204 11.95 20.07 12.02
C ALA A 204 10.64 20.85 12.19
N ALA A 205 9.63 20.61 11.34
CA ALA A 205 8.29 21.19 11.45
C ALA A 205 7.43 20.59 12.57
N ARG A 206 7.94 19.63 13.35
CA ARG A 206 7.22 18.99 14.47
C ARG A 206 6.50 19.96 15.43
N PRO A 207 7.06 21.11 15.86
CA PRO A 207 6.41 21.97 16.85
C PRO A 207 5.03 22.48 16.41
N ILE A 208 4.86 22.72 15.10
CA ILE A 208 3.62 23.24 14.50
C ILE A 208 2.66 22.14 14.05
N MET A 209 3.13 20.88 13.94
CA MET A 209 2.32 19.71 13.56
C MET A 209 1.46 19.13 14.70
N ARG A 210 1.34 19.82 15.84
CA ARG A 210 0.44 19.40 16.92
C ARG A 210 -1.03 19.57 16.55
N ASP A 211 -1.32 20.60 15.75
CA ASP A 211 -2.63 20.81 15.16
C ASP A 211 -2.87 19.77 14.03
N PRO A 212 -3.95 18.97 14.11
CA PRO A 212 -4.27 17.98 13.09
C PRO A 212 -4.43 18.55 11.67
N LEU A 213 -4.97 19.76 11.50
CA LEU A 213 -5.12 20.39 10.18
C LEU A 213 -3.77 20.76 9.57
N ILE A 214 -2.88 21.37 10.35
CA ILE A 214 -1.53 21.72 9.89
C ILE A 214 -0.75 20.45 9.52
N ALA A 215 -0.88 19.40 10.34
CA ALA A 215 -0.25 18.11 10.05
C ALA A 215 -0.73 17.50 8.73
N ASN A 216 -2.03 17.57 8.41
CA ASN A 216 -2.56 17.12 7.12
C ASN A 216 -2.00 17.94 5.96
N ALA A 217 -1.97 19.27 6.08
CA ALA A 217 -1.47 20.15 5.03
C ALA A 217 0.01 19.87 4.72
N ILE A 218 0.85 19.74 5.75
CA ILE A 218 2.27 19.36 5.60
C ILE A 218 2.37 17.97 4.98
N SER A 219 1.58 17.01 5.47
CA SER A 219 1.60 15.64 4.93
C SER A 219 1.24 15.59 3.45
N LEU A 220 0.22 16.33 3.00
CA LEU A 220 -0.20 16.39 1.60
C LEU A 220 0.83 17.11 0.72
N ALA A 221 1.52 18.13 1.25
CA ALA A 221 2.54 18.86 0.51
C ALA A 221 3.87 18.09 0.38
N THR A 222 4.22 17.27 1.38
CA THR A 222 5.49 16.53 1.45
C THR A 222 5.83 15.72 0.18
N PRO A 223 4.95 14.88 -0.40
CA PRO A 223 5.28 14.16 -1.63
C PRO A 223 5.61 15.07 -2.81
N PHE A 224 4.87 16.16 -2.99
CA PHE A 224 5.12 17.10 -4.09
C PHE A 224 6.46 17.82 -3.90
N VAL A 225 6.77 18.24 -2.67
CA VAL A 225 8.05 18.87 -2.35
C VAL A 225 9.21 17.91 -2.57
N ALA A 226 9.10 16.66 -2.12
CA ALA A 226 10.14 15.64 -2.32
C ALA A 226 10.38 15.35 -3.81
N TYR A 227 9.30 15.20 -4.57
CA TYR A 227 9.37 14.97 -6.01
C TYR A 227 10.04 16.17 -6.73
N LEU A 228 9.51 17.39 -6.53
CA LEU A 228 9.99 18.58 -7.22
C LEU A 228 11.44 18.95 -6.87
N LEU A 229 11.86 18.77 -5.61
CA LEU A 229 13.24 19.05 -5.21
C LEU A 229 14.24 18.10 -5.89
N ALA A 230 13.87 16.83 -6.01
CA ALA A 230 14.71 15.84 -6.68
C ALA A 230 14.74 16.05 -8.20
N GLU A 231 13.61 16.34 -8.84
CA GLU A 231 13.55 16.67 -10.26
C GLU A 231 14.38 17.91 -10.61
N GLN A 232 14.39 18.94 -9.76
CA GLN A 232 15.22 20.15 -9.97
C GLN A 232 16.73 19.87 -10.00
N VAL A 233 17.19 18.79 -9.36
CA VAL A 233 18.59 18.38 -9.39
C VAL A 233 18.82 17.17 -10.31
N HIS A 234 17.84 16.83 -11.14
CA HIS A 234 17.87 15.71 -12.09
C HIS A 234 18.17 14.35 -11.46
N VAL A 235 17.58 14.07 -10.28
CA VAL A 235 17.67 12.77 -9.61
C VAL A 235 16.27 12.17 -9.43
N SER A 236 16.18 10.90 -9.01
CA SER A 236 14.89 10.18 -8.95
C SER A 236 13.91 10.81 -7.94
N GLY A 237 12.93 11.57 -8.44
CA GLY A 237 11.87 12.17 -7.62
C GLY A 237 10.98 11.14 -6.95
N VAL A 238 10.67 10.07 -7.65
CA VAL A 238 9.93 8.90 -7.12
C VAL A 238 10.64 8.33 -5.89
N LEU A 239 11.95 8.06 -5.98
CA LEU A 239 12.68 7.47 -4.86
C LEU A 239 12.79 8.46 -3.69
N ALA A 240 12.93 9.76 -3.96
CA ALA A 240 12.91 10.80 -2.92
C ALA A 240 11.61 10.79 -2.13
N VAL A 241 10.47 10.66 -2.80
CA VAL A 241 9.14 10.56 -2.18
C VAL A 241 9.03 9.33 -1.28
N VAL A 242 9.45 8.16 -1.80
CA VAL A 242 9.40 6.90 -1.08
C VAL A 242 10.27 6.94 0.18
N VAL A 243 11.50 7.46 0.07
CA VAL A 243 12.42 7.60 1.19
C VAL A 243 11.89 8.59 2.23
N ALA A 244 11.35 9.73 1.78
CA ALA A 244 10.75 10.71 2.67
C ALA A 244 9.57 10.10 3.45
N GLY A 245 8.66 9.41 2.76
CA GLY A 245 7.50 8.75 3.38
C GLY A 245 7.90 7.65 4.37
N LEU A 246 8.92 6.86 4.06
CA LEU A 246 9.42 5.81 4.96
C LEU A 246 9.96 6.37 6.27
N ILE A 247 10.78 7.43 6.21
CA ILE A 247 11.37 8.06 7.40
C ILE A 247 10.28 8.76 8.22
N VAL A 248 9.40 9.51 7.56
CA VAL A 248 8.29 10.21 8.23
C VAL A 248 7.31 9.21 8.88
N GLY A 249 6.96 8.13 8.18
CA GLY A 249 6.08 7.07 8.67
C GLY A 249 6.66 6.36 9.91
N HIS A 250 7.97 6.07 9.89
CA HIS A 250 8.66 5.49 11.03
C HIS A 250 8.67 6.39 12.27
N ASP A 251 8.83 7.69 12.08
CA ASP A 251 8.83 8.65 13.18
C ASP A 251 7.42 9.09 13.61
N ALA A 252 6.39 8.82 12.81
CA ALA A 252 5.01 9.28 13.03
C ALA A 252 4.49 9.02 14.46
N PRO A 253 4.73 7.84 15.09
CA PRO A 253 4.28 7.58 16.46
C PRO A 253 4.88 8.54 17.51
N ARG A 254 6.08 9.08 17.27
CA ARG A 254 6.80 10.01 18.16
C ARG A 254 6.52 11.48 17.82
N LEU A 255 6.22 11.78 16.56
CA LEU A 255 6.11 13.15 16.06
C LEU A 255 4.72 13.77 16.23
N SER A 256 3.66 12.95 16.19
CA SER A 256 2.27 13.44 16.08
C SER A 256 1.41 13.13 17.31
N SER A 257 0.41 13.96 17.56
CA SER A 257 -0.65 13.66 18.54
C SER A 257 -1.51 12.48 18.06
N GLY A 258 -2.18 11.77 18.98
CA GLY A 258 -3.06 10.66 18.61
C GLY A 258 -4.19 11.08 17.65
N ALA A 259 -4.76 12.27 17.86
CA ALA A 259 -5.78 12.84 16.99
C ALA A 259 -5.25 13.15 15.58
N SER A 260 -4.05 13.74 15.48
CA SER A 260 -3.40 14.02 14.20
C SER A 260 -3.17 12.73 13.39
N ARG A 261 -2.71 11.64 14.02
CA ARG A 261 -2.52 10.34 13.32
C ARG A 261 -3.80 9.79 12.70
N LEU A 262 -4.89 9.83 13.47
CA LEU A 262 -6.18 9.33 12.99
C LEU A 262 -6.67 10.16 11.79
N GLN A 263 -6.49 11.47 11.84
CA GLN A 263 -6.93 12.36 10.77
C GLN A 263 -6.06 12.24 9.51
N VAL A 264 -4.73 12.23 9.64
CA VAL A 264 -3.79 12.05 8.51
C VAL A 264 -4.07 10.73 7.80
N SER A 265 -4.24 9.64 8.57
CA SER A 265 -4.57 8.33 7.99
C SER A 265 -5.95 8.31 7.31
N ALA A 266 -6.94 9.06 7.79
CA ALA A 266 -8.24 9.15 7.14
C ALA A 266 -8.18 9.96 5.83
N VAL A 267 -7.41 11.06 5.81
CA VAL A 267 -7.19 11.87 4.61
C VAL A 267 -6.49 11.06 3.53
N TRP A 268 -5.43 10.33 3.86
CA TRP A 268 -4.71 9.49 2.89
C TRP A 268 -5.58 8.39 2.30
N ARG A 269 -6.40 7.69 3.11
CA ARG A 269 -7.37 6.71 2.59
C ARG A 269 -8.35 7.31 1.59
N LEU A 270 -8.79 8.55 1.80
CA LEU A 270 -9.65 9.25 0.85
C LEU A 270 -8.89 9.62 -0.43
N VAL A 271 -7.66 10.11 -0.31
CA VAL A 271 -6.79 10.44 -1.45
C VAL A 271 -6.51 9.21 -2.29
N ASP A 272 -6.10 8.09 -1.69
CA ASP A 272 -5.83 6.83 -2.38
C ASP A 272 -7.09 6.34 -3.09
N PHE A 273 -8.24 6.32 -2.40
CA PHE A 273 -9.52 5.94 -2.98
C PHE A 273 -9.88 6.76 -4.23
N LEU A 274 -9.70 8.08 -4.18
CA LEU A 274 -10.01 8.96 -5.30
C LEU A 274 -9.01 8.82 -6.44
N LEU A 275 -7.70 8.81 -6.13
CA LEU A 275 -6.64 8.70 -7.12
C LEU A 275 -6.64 7.34 -7.81
N GLU A 276 -6.66 6.24 -7.07
CA GLU A 276 -6.76 4.89 -7.64
C GLU A 276 -7.98 4.77 -8.53
N GLY A 277 -9.14 5.22 -8.02
CA GLY A 277 -10.39 5.11 -8.74
C GLY A 277 -10.40 5.91 -10.04
N LEU A 278 -9.91 7.15 -9.99
CA LEU A 278 -9.80 8.03 -11.15
C LEU A 278 -8.81 7.46 -12.18
N VAL A 279 -7.64 6.99 -11.75
CA VAL A 279 -6.61 6.45 -12.64
C VAL A 279 -7.12 5.21 -13.37
N PHE A 280 -7.72 4.24 -12.69
CA PHE A 280 -8.28 3.06 -13.36
C PHE A 280 -9.39 3.42 -14.37
N LEU A 281 -10.24 4.40 -14.03
CA LEU A 281 -11.29 4.87 -14.92
C LEU A 281 -10.73 5.55 -16.18
N LEU A 282 -9.79 6.50 -16.02
CA LEU A 282 -9.16 7.24 -17.11
C LEU A 282 -8.30 6.33 -18.00
N ILE A 283 -7.62 5.35 -17.41
CA ILE A 283 -6.82 4.40 -18.18
C ILE A 283 -7.71 3.43 -18.96
N GLY A 284 -8.79 2.94 -18.36
CA GLY A 284 -9.81 2.18 -19.08
C GLY A 284 -10.36 2.96 -20.28
N GLN A 285 -10.57 4.27 -20.12
CA GLN A 285 -11.02 5.15 -21.19
C GLN A 285 -10.02 5.28 -22.35
N GLN A 286 -8.72 5.15 -22.10
CA GLN A 286 -7.71 5.28 -23.16
C GLN A 286 -7.46 3.99 -23.93
N LEU A 287 -7.86 2.84 -23.40
CA LEU A 287 -7.63 1.56 -24.05
C LEU A 287 -8.12 1.51 -25.51
N PRO A 288 -9.34 1.97 -25.87
CA PRO A 288 -9.77 1.92 -27.26
C PRO A 288 -8.92 2.78 -28.21
N ALA A 289 -8.33 3.87 -27.73
CA ALA A 289 -7.40 4.68 -28.51
C ALA A 289 -6.08 3.93 -28.74
N VAL A 290 -5.53 3.31 -27.69
CA VAL A 290 -4.33 2.46 -27.79
C VAL A 290 -4.55 1.30 -28.76
N VAL A 291 -5.71 0.63 -28.70
CA VAL A 291 -6.06 -0.47 -29.61
C VAL A 291 -6.16 -0.01 -31.07
N LYS A 292 -6.62 1.23 -31.33
CA LYS A 292 -6.62 1.78 -32.70
C LYS A 292 -5.20 2.03 -33.20
N GLY A 293 -4.29 2.51 -32.35
CA GLY A 293 -2.87 2.68 -32.68
C GLY A 293 -2.17 1.37 -33.06
N LEU A 294 -2.66 0.22 -32.56
CA LEU A 294 -2.12 -1.09 -32.92
C LEU A 294 -2.37 -1.51 -34.38
N THR A 295 -3.25 -0.83 -35.12
CA THR A 295 -3.55 -1.17 -36.52
C THR A 295 -2.34 -1.02 -37.45
N GLU A 296 -1.33 -0.26 -37.03
CA GLU A 296 -0.05 -0.08 -37.74
C GLU A 296 0.89 -1.29 -37.60
N TYR A 297 0.62 -2.20 -36.65
CA TYR A 297 1.48 -3.33 -36.34
C TYR A 297 0.92 -4.64 -36.90
N LYS A 298 1.83 -5.54 -37.30
CA LYS A 298 1.43 -6.91 -37.68
C LYS A 298 0.86 -7.64 -36.46
N THR A 299 -0.24 -8.35 -36.64
CA THR A 299 -0.88 -9.15 -35.57
C THR A 299 0.09 -10.12 -34.90
N SER A 300 1.04 -10.69 -35.65
CA SER A 300 2.09 -11.56 -35.10
C SER A 300 2.99 -10.82 -34.10
N THR A 301 3.37 -9.57 -34.40
CA THR A 301 4.22 -8.75 -33.53
C THR A 301 3.50 -8.44 -32.22
N ILE A 302 2.21 -8.10 -32.29
CA ILE A 302 1.37 -7.85 -31.10
C ILE A 302 1.28 -9.10 -30.23
N ILE A 303 0.96 -10.26 -30.83
CA ILE A 303 0.83 -11.52 -30.07
C ILE A 303 2.15 -11.88 -29.40
N ILE A 304 3.28 -11.74 -30.10
CA ILE A 304 4.61 -12.03 -29.55
C ILE A 304 4.93 -11.07 -28.40
N ALA A 305 4.73 -9.76 -28.56
CA ALA A 305 5.01 -8.76 -27.53
C ALA A 305 4.18 -9.02 -26.26
N VAL A 306 2.89 -9.34 -26.43
CA VAL A 306 2.01 -9.72 -25.31
C VAL A 306 2.45 -11.04 -24.67
N ALA A 307 2.77 -12.05 -25.47
CA ALA A 307 3.19 -13.36 -24.95
C ALA A 307 4.50 -13.26 -24.15
N VAL A 308 5.47 -12.48 -24.64
CA VAL A 308 6.73 -12.20 -23.92
C VAL A 308 6.43 -11.46 -22.61
N SER A 309 5.67 -10.37 -22.67
CA SER A 309 5.37 -9.54 -21.48
C SER A 309 4.63 -10.34 -20.41
N VAL A 310 3.51 -10.96 -20.77
CA VAL A 310 2.68 -11.76 -19.85
C VAL A 310 3.41 -13.01 -19.38
N GLY A 311 4.10 -13.71 -20.29
CA GLY A 311 4.82 -14.93 -19.97
C GLY A 311 5.94 -14.70 -18.96
N VAL A 312 6.79 -13.68 -19.17
CA VAL A 312 7.87 -13.33 -18.23
C VAL A 312 7.28 -12.91 -16.88
N VAL A 313 6.27 -12.04 -16.88
CA VAL A 313 5.62 -11.56 -15.65
C VAL A 313 5.01 -12.68 -14.81
N LEU A 314 4.34 -13.64 -15.44
CA LEU A 314 3.68 -14.75 -14.75
C LEU A 314 4.65 -15.84 -14.31
N LEU A 315 5.70 -16.13 -15.08
CA LEU A 315 6.59 -17.27 -14.83
C LEU A 315 7.81 -16.91 -13.99
N LEU A 316 8.35 -15.69 -14.14
CA LEU A 316 9.62 -15.33 -13.54
C LEU A 316 9.54 -15.26 -12.02
N ARG A 317 8.45 -14.71 -11.47
CA ARG A 317 8.27 -14.60 -10.01
C ARG A 317 8.22 -15.99 -9.32
N PRO A 318 7.36 -16.95 -9.75
CA PRO A 318 7.40 -18.31 -9.23
C PRO A 318 8.78 -18.98 -9.40
N LEU A 319 9.40 -18.83 -10.58
CA LEU A 319 10.71 -19.43 -10.86
C LEU A 319 11.79 -18.87 -9.94
N PHE A 320 11.82 -17.56 -9.73
CA PHE A 320 12.77 -16.89 -8.84
C PHE A 320 12.60 -17.33 -7.39
N LEU A 321 11.36 -17.44 -6.92
CA LEU A 321 11.06 -17.94 -5.56
C LEU A 321 11.47 -19.40 -5.38
N ILE A 322 11.26 -20.26 -6.37
CA ILE A 322 11.73 -21.65 -6.34
C ILE A 322 13.27 -21.70 -6.36
N LEU A 323 13.90 -20.93 -7.25
CA LEU A 323 15.35 -20.91 -7.42
C LEU A 323 16.07 -20.45 -6.15
N THR A 324 15.59 -19.36 -5.54
CA THR A 324 16.14 -18.84 -4.26
C THR A 324 16.03 -19.83 -3.11
N GLN A 325 15.09 -20.77 -3.16
CA GLN A 325 14.99 -21.86 -2.21
C GLN A 325 15.86 -23.08 -2.53
N MET A 326 16.14 -23.35 -3.80
CA MET A 326 16.97 -24.48 -4.23
C MET A 326 18.48 -24.20 -4.16
N LEU A 327 18.90 -22.93 -4.07
CA LEU A 327 20.30 -22.55 -3.93
C LEU A 327 20.91 -23.10 -2.61
N PRO A 328 22.19 -23.51 -2.56
CA PRO A 328 22.83 -24.05 -1.35
C PRO A 328 23.05 -23.01 -0.24
N GLN A 329 23.21 -23.49 1.01
CA GLN A 329 23.27 -22.73 2.27
C GLN A 329 24.23 -21.52 2.34
N SER A 330 25.25 -21.45 1.49
CA SER A 330 26.26 -20.39 1.46
C SER A 330 25.87 -19.15 0.62
N LEU A 331 24.87 -19.25 -0.26
CA LEU A 331 24.47 -18.17 -1.18
C LEU A 331 23.01 -17.71 -1.01
N HIS A 332 22.29 -18.18 0.01
CA HIS A 332 20.89 -17.79 0.21
C HIS A 332 20.72 -16.29 0.51
N THR A 333 19.99 -15.62 -0.38
CA THR A 333 19.13 -14.48 -0.06
C THR A 333 18.03 -14.97 0.90
N ARG A 334 18.37 -15.01 2.19
CA ARG A 334 17.60 -15.52 3.34
C ARG A 334 16.15 -15.03 3.42
N LEU A 335 15.21 -15.71 2.77
CA LEU A 335 13.78 -15.70 3.13
C LEU A 335 13.62 -16.39 4.50
N GLY A 336 13.91 -15.63 5.57
CA GLY A 336 13.84 -16.06 6.97
C GLY A 336 15.15 -16.65 7.51
N GLY A 337 15.70 -16.02 8.56
CA GLY A 337 16.62 -16.63 9.51
C GLY A 337 17.95 -15.90 9.72
N THR A 338 18.10 -15.19 10.83
CA THR A 338 19.40 -14.97 11.49
C THR A 338 19.80 -16.18 12.34
N ASN A 339 21.13 -16.36 12.48
CA ASN A 339 21.78 -17.48 13.16
C ASN A 339 21.32 -17.64 14.61
N GLU A 340 21.35 -18.90 15.03
CA GLU A 340 21.76 -19.43 16.33
C GLU A 340 22.44 -18.42 17.28
N ASP A 341 21.65 -17.59 17.95
CA ASP A 341 21.87 -17.35 19.37
C ASP A 341 21.03 -18.40 20.09
N ALA A 342 21.69 -19.43 20.62
CA ALA A 342 21.06 -20.49 21.42
C ALA A 342 20.39 -19.95 22.71
N SER A 343 20.52 -18.65 22.97
CA SER A 343 19.94 -17.88 24.08
C SER A 343 18.67 -17.10 23.70
N ALA A 344 18.30 -16.99 22.42
CA ALA A 344 17.06 -16.33 22.03
C ALA A 344 15.85 -17.26 22.25
N PRO A 345 14.74 -16.80 22.87
CA PRO A 345 13.56 -17.63 23.10
C PRO A 345 13.04 -18.20 21.76
N ALA A 346 12.61 -19.47 21.77
CA ALA A 346 12.17 -20.22 20.59
C ALA A 346 11.09 -19.52 19.72
N ARG A 347 10.45 -18.48 20.26
CA ARG A 347 9.40 -17.66 19.64
C ARG A 347 9.90 -16.64 18.60
N THR A 348 11.20 -16.36 18.54
CA THR A 348 11.80 -15.43 17.56
C THR A 348 12.47 -16.14 16.39
N ARG A 349 12.39 -17.48 16.31
CA ARG A 349 12.91 -18.25 15.17
C ARG A 349 11.99 -18.05 13.97
N GLU A 350 12.47 -17.32 12.97
CA GLU A 350 11.79 -17.19 11.68
C GLU A 350 11.67 -18.57 11.02
N ARG A 351 10.44 -19.09 10.94
CA ARG A 351 10.12 -20.38 10.31
C ARG A 351 10.33 -20.26 8.80
N ARG A 352 10.99 -21.26 8.21
CA ARG A 352 11.08 -21.38 6.74
C ARG A 352 9.68 -21.34 6.13
N LEU A 353 9.53 -20.61 5.03
CA LEU A 353 8.27 -20.59 4.30
C LEU A 353 7.95 -21.99 3.78
N ASN A 354 6.75 -22.49 4.06
CA ASN A 354 6.25 -23.75 3.53
C ASN A 354 6.04 -23.62 2.01
N GLY A 355 6.17 -24.72 1.26
CA GLY A 355 5.84 -24.78 -0.18
C GLY A 355 4.51 -24.11 -0.53
N LYS A 356 3.51 -24.31 0.33
CA LYS A 356 2.19 -23.67 0.23
C LYS A 356 2.25 -22.13 0.35
N GLU A 357 3.02 -21.62 1.31
CA GLU A 357 3.18 -20.18 1.56
C GLU A 357 3.89 -19.49 0.38
N ILE A 358 4.84 -20.17 -0.27
CA ILE A 358 5.53 -19.68 -1.48
C ILE A 358 4.58 -19.63 -2.67
N THR A 359 3.78 -20.68 -2.88
CA THR A 359 2.80 -20.70 -3.97
C THR A 359 1.84 -19.53 -3.82
N ALA A 360 1.33 -19.28 -2.60
CA ALA A 360 0.50 -18.12 -2.32
C ALA A 360 1.25 -16.80 -2.56
N LEU A 361 2.50 -16.67 -2.10
CA LEU A 361 3.34 -15.48 -2.32
C LEU A 361 3.67 -15.24 -3.80
N SER A 362 3.81 -16.30 -4.60
CA SER A 362 4.07 -16.19 -6.04
C SER A 362 2.83 -15.72 -6.79
N TRP A 363 1.64 -16.12 -6.31
CA TRP A 363 0.35 -15.82 -6.92
C TRP A 363 -0.31 -14.54 -6.39
N SER A 364 0.25 -13.93 -5.34
CA SER A 364 -0.17 -12.63 -4.80
C SER A 364 0.36 -11.44 -5.61
N GLY A 365 1.02 -11.66 -6.75
CA GLY A 365 1.65 -10.62 -7.56
C GLY A 365 0.72 -9.91 -8.56
N THR A 366 -0.46 -9.49 -8.14
CA THR A 366 -1.36 -8.68 -9.00
C THR A 366 -0.67 -7.38 -9.42
N ARG A 367 -0.74 -6.95 -10.68
CA ARG A 367 -0.27 -5.59 -11.06
C ARG A 367 -1.41 -4.61 -10.89
N GLY A 368 -1.09 -3.36 -10.54
CA GLY A 368 -2.07 -2.39 -10.10
C GLY A 368 -1.93 -1.03 -10.74
N VAL A 369 -2.39 -0.02 -10.01
CA VAL A 369 -2.47 1.38 -10.48
C VAL A 369 -1.09 1.92 -10.85
N ILE A 370 -0.06 1.58 -10.09
CA ILE A 370 1.30 2.12 -10.26
C ILE A 370 1.91 1.63 -11.58
N THR A 371 1.73 0.36 -11.94
CA THR A 371 2.16 -0.17 -13.25
C THR A 371 1.55 0.59 -14.41
N LEU A 372 0.23 0.83 -14.34
CA LEU A 372 -0.47 1.54 -15.40
C LEU A 372 -0.03 3.01 -15.43
N ALA A 373 -0.01 3.69 -14.28
CA ALA A 373 0.48 5.06 -14.19
C ALA A 373 1.91 5.18 -14.74
N ALA A 374 2.80 4.27 -14.36
CA ALA A 374 4.19 4.20 -14.82
C ALA A 374 4.28 4.13 -16.35
N ILE A 375 3.55 3.24 -17.03
CA ILE A 375 3.69 3.14 -18.49
C ILE A 375 3.19 4.39 -19.22
N PHE A 376 2.20 5.10 -18.67
CA PHE A 376 1.73 6.37 -19.23
C PHE A 376 2.71 7.53 -19.03
N THR A 377 3.75 7.35 -18.21
CA THR A 377 4.83 8.34 -18.10
C THR A 377 5.76 8.34 -19.33
N VAL A 378 5.68 7.30 -20.18
CA VAL A 378 6.44 7.26 -21.44
C VAL A 378 5.98 8.43 -22.34
N PRO A 379 6.91 9.31 -22.74
CA PRO A 379 6.57 10.52 -23.47
C PRO A 379 5.99 10.18 -24.84
N GLU A 380 5.15 11.07 -25.38
CA GLU A 380 4.58 10.89 -26.72
C GLU A 380 5.62 11.12 -27.82
N PHE A 381 6.57 12.02 -27.55
CA PHE A 381 7.63 12.41 -28.48
C PHE A 381 9.01 12.27 -27.84
N THR A 382 10.01 11.96 -28.65
CA THR A 382 11.43 12.03 -28.29
C THR A 382 11.89 13.49 -28.23
N GLU A 383 13.07 13.75 -27.66
CA GLU A 383 13.68 15.09 -27.65
C GLU A 383 13.89 15.67 -29.05
N SER A 384 14.00 14.82 -30.07
CA SER A 384 14.10 15.21 -31.49
C SER A 384 12.73 15.55 -32.13
N GLY A 385 11.64 15.46 -31.37
CA GLY A 385 10.27 15.68 -31.85
C GLY A 385 9.65 14.53 -32.66
N ALA A 386 10.32 13.38 -32.73
CA ALA A 386 9.77 12.18 -33.39
C ALA A 386 8.84 11.43 -32.43
N PRO A 387 7.82 10.68 -32.91
CA PRO A 387 7.01 9.83 -32.04
C PRO A 387 7.86 8.82 -31.28
N PHE A 388 7.55 8.58 -30.01
CA PHE A 388 8.26 7.57 -29.22
C PHE A 388 8.08 6.17 -29.85
N PRO A 389 9.16 5.39 -30.02
CA PRO A 389 9.11 4.12 -30.74
C PRO A 389 8.17 3.12 -30.06
N ASP A 390 7.27 2.53 -30.85
CA ASP A 390 6.34 1.47 -30.44
C ASP A 390 5.44 1.80 -29.23
N ARG A 391 5.21 3.08 -28.90
CA ARG A 391 4.53 3.51 -27.67
C ARG A 391 3.18 2.81 -27.43
N ASP A 392 2.32 2.76 -28.44
CA ASP A 392 1.00 2.13 -28.32
C ASP A 392 1.10 0.61 -28.09
N LEU A 393 2.13 -0.03 -28.65
CA LEU A 393 2.42 -1.44 -28.40
C LEU A 393 2.87 -1.66 -26.94
N LEU A 394 3.72 -0.77 -26.40
CA LEU A 394 4.16 -0.83 -25.00
C LEU A 394 2.99 -0.62 -24.04
N LEU A 395 2.16 0.40 -24.28
CA LEU A 395 0.96 0.69 -23.49
C LEU A 395 -0.01 -0.49 -23.51
N PHE A 396 -0.23 -1.08 -24.69
CA PHE A 396 -1.10 -2.25 -24.82
C PHE A 396 -0.56 -3.46 -24.06
N CYS A 397 0.75 -3.73 -24.13
CA CYS A 397 1.36 -4.83 -23.39
C CYS A 397 1.20 -4.64 -21.88
N ALA A 398 1.47 -3.45 -21.36
CA ALA A 398 1.29 -3.13 -19.95
C ALA A 398 -0.18 -3.28 -19.52
N PHE A 399 -1.11 -2.81 -20.35
CA PHE A 399 -2.54 -2.96 -20.09
C PHE A 399 -2.96 -4.43 -20.03
N VAL A 400 -2.54 -5.25 -20.99
CA VAL A 400 -2.87 -6.68 -21.02
C VAL A 400 -2.27 -7.40 -19.81
N VAL A 401 -1.03 -7.08 -19.42
CA VAL A 401 -0.41 -7.64 -18.21
C VAL A 401 -1.23 -7.29 -16.96
N VAL A 402 -1.64 -6.02 -16.81
CA VAL A 402 -2.44 -5.59 -15.67
C VAL A 402 -3.81 -6.27 -15.69
N LEU A 403 -4.49 -6.33 -16.84
CA LEU A 403 -5.79 -6.98 -16.93
C LEU A 403 -5.71 -8.47 -16.59
N VAL A 404 -4.72 -9.19 -17.15
CA VAL A 404 -4.50 -10.62 -16.90
C VAL A 404 -4.17 -10.88 -15.43
N THR A 405 -3.36 -10.05 -14.80
CA THR A 405 -2.97 -10.25 -13.39
C THR A 405 -4.07 -9.78 -12.43
N LEU A 406 -4.66 -8.61 -12.65
CA LEU A 406 -5.73 -8.06 -11.81
C LEU A 406 -7.01 -8.91 -11.86
N VAL A 407 -7.45 -9.32 -13.05
CA VAL A 407 -8.65 -10.16 -13.21
C VAL A 407 -8.31 -11.63 -12.97
N GLY A 408 -7.27 -12.15 -13.64
CA GLY A 408 -6.89 -13.55 -13.54
C GLY A 408 -6.36 -13.92 -12.16
N GLN A 409 -5.25 -13.33 -11.72
CA GLN A 409 -4.71 -13.63 -10.38
C GLN A 409 -5.62 -13.10 -9.27
N GLY A 410 -6.22 -11.91 -9.41
CA GLY A 410 -7.11 -11.36 -8.39
C GLY A 410 -8.33 -12.24 -8.07
N VAL A 411 -9.01 -12.78 -9.10
CA VAL A 411 -10.16 -13.69 -8.90
C VAL A 411 -9.71 -15.09 -8.43
N THR A 412 -8.57 -15.59 -8.91
CA THR A 412 -8.07 -16.94 -8.57
C THR A 412 -7.29 -17.00 -7.24
N PHE A 413 -6.85 -15.87 -6.70
CA PHE A 413 -6.06 -15.83 -5.47
C PHE A 413 -6.82 -16.35 -4.25
N ALA A 414 -8.04 -15.87 -4.03
CA ALA A 414 -8.88 -16.32 -2.92
C ALA A 414 -9.13 -17.86 -2.91
N PRO A 415 -9.60 -18.49 -4.00
CA PRO A 415 -9.78 -19.93 -4.04
C PRO A 415 -8.46 -20.70 -3.90
N LEU A 416 -7.36 -20.19 -4.47
CA LEU A 416 -6.03 -20.81 -4.31
C LEU A 416 -5.59 -20.85 -2.84
N VAL A 417 -5.72 -19.74 -2.12
CA VAL A 417 -5.35 -19.67 -0.69
C VAL A 417 -6.21 -20.63 0.16
N ARG A 418 -7.53 -20.71 -0.13
CA ARG A 418 -8.43 -21.65 0.54
C ARG A 418 -8.03 -23.10 0.27
N MET A 419 -7.71 -23.44 -0.97
CA MET A 419 -7.27 -24.78 -1.37
C MET A 419 -5.95 -25.17 -0.70
N LEU A 420 -5.01 -24.23 -0.55
CA LEU A 420 -3.74 -24.47 0.12
C LEU A 420 -3.90 -24.67 1.65
N GLY A 421 -5.02 -24.22 2.23
CA GLY A 421 -5.28 -24.32 3.66
C GLY A 421 -4.40 -23.39 4.49
N LEU A 422 -3.97 -22.27 3.92
CA LEU A 422 -3.22 -21.24 4.64
C LEU A 422 -4.20 -20.43 5.48
N ARG A 423 -4.22 -20.68 6.78
CA ARG A 423 -4.98 -19.89 7.76
C ARG A 423 -4.00 -19.16 8.67
N ALA A 424 -4.28 -17.88 8.91
CA ALA A 424 -3.59 -17.10 9.91
C ALA A 424 -3.87 -17.72 11.28
N ASN A 425 -2.83 -17.94 12.08
CA ASN A 425 -3.01 -18.21 13.49
C ASN A 425 -3.44 -16.89 14.15
N GLU A 426 -4.75 -16.66 14.22
CA GLU A 426 -5.32 -15.45 14.81
C GLU A 426 -5.10 -15.45 16.32
N ALA A 427 -5.05 -16.64 16.94
CA ALA A 427 -4.75 -16.80 18.36
C ALA A 427 -3.35 -16.29 18.72
N ASP A 428 -2.31 -16.61 17.95
CA ASP A 428 -0.95 -16.10 18.17
C ASP A 428 -0.87 -14.57 18.11
N ASN A 429 -1.54 -13.97 17.10
CA ASN A 429 -1.56 -12.51 16.96
C ASN A 429 -2.37 -11.84 18.07
N ALA A 430 -3.50 -12.44 18.45
CA ALA A 430 -4.26 -11.98 19.59
C ALA A 430 -3.44 -12.08 20.88
N ARG A 431 -2.62 -13.12 21.04
CA ARG A 431 -1.72 -13.29 22.19
C ARG A 431 -0.68 -12.17 22.22
N LEU A 432 0.09 -11.98 21.15
CA LEU A 432 1.10 -10.92 21.05
C LEU A 432 0.52 -9.52 21.31
N ARG A 433 -0.67 -9.22 20.77
CA ARG A 433 -1.36 -7.94 21.01
C ARG A 433 -1.77 -7.78 22.48
N ASN A 434 -2.27 -8.84 23.13
CA ASN A 434 -2.66 -8.77 24.53
C ASN A 434 -1.44 -8.74 25.46
N GLU A 435 -0.33 -9.40 25.13
CA GLU A 435 0.95 -9.27 25.83
C GLU A 435 1.45 -7.83 25.78
N ALA A 436 1.47 -7.21 24.58
CA ALA A 436 1.87 -5.81 24.42
C ALA A 436 0.93 -4.83 25.17
N ARG A 437 -0.38 -5.10 25.17
CA ARG A 437 -1.35 -4.32 25.95
C ARG A 437 -1.18 -4.49 27.46
N SER A 438 -0.86 -5.70 27.92
CA SER A 438 -0.55 -5.97 29.32
C SER A 438 0.72 -5.22 29.73
N ALA A 439 1.79 -5.32 28.95
CA ALA A 439 3.02 -4.56 29.19
C ALA A 439 2.81 -3.04 29.20
N SER A 440 1.96 -2.51 28.31
CA SER A 440 1.68 -1.06 28.29
C SER A 440 0.86 -0.60 29.50
N VAL A 441 -0.08 -1.42 29.99
CA VAL A 441 -0.80 -1.12 31.25
C VAL A 441 0.13 -1.27 32.45
N GLN A 442 1.03 -2.25 32.44
CA GLN A 442 2.03 -2.40 33.51
C GLN A 442 2.90 -1.14 33.60
N ALA A 443 3.45 -0.68 32.49
CA ALA A 443 4.25 0.55 32.47
C ALA A 443 3.46 1.79 32.95
N ALA A 444 2.15 1.83 32.71
CA ALA A 444 1.29 2.91 33.22
C ALA A 444 1.04 2.80 34.74
N LEU A 445 0.93 1.58 35.27
CA LEU A 445 0.85 1.34 36.72
C LEU A 445 2.18 1.68 37.41
N ASP A 446 3.30 1.25 36.85
CA ASP A 446 4.64 1.56 37.37
C ASP A 446 4.86 3.08 37.42
N ARG A 447 4.46 3.82 36.36
CA ARG A 447 4.54 5.29 36.36
C ARG A 447 3.58 5.94 37.36
N LEU A 448 2.41 5.35 37.62
CA LEU A 448 1.52 5.84 38.67
C LEU A 448 2.16 5.68 40.06
N ASP A 449 2.84 4.56 40.31
CA ASP A 449 3.52 4.33 41.58
C ASP A 449 4.69 5.31 41.77
N GLU A 450 5.43 5.66 40.71
CA GLU A 450 6.42 6.74 40.75
C GLU A 450 5.78 8.10 41.11
N ILE A 451 4.63 8.44 40.51
CA ILE A 451 3.91 9.68 40.79
C ILE A 451 3.39 9.71 42.23
N ASP A 452 2.89 8.59 42.75
CA ASP A 452 2.42 8.39 44.13
C ASP A 452 3.57 8.63 45.14
N HIS A 453 4.81 8.31 44.76
CA HIS A 453 5.99 8.60 45.56
C HIS A 453 6.49 10.06 45.45
N GLU A 454 6.33 10.70 44.29
CA GLU A 454 6.74 12.10 44.04
C GLU A 454 5.76 13.11 44.68
N THR A 455 4.48 12.76 44.74
CA THR A 455 3.37 13.68 45.04
C THR A 455 2.85 13.46 46.46
N HIS A 456 2.48 14.53 47.16
CA HIS A 456 2.01 14.45 48.55
C HIS A 456 0.73 15.29 48.72
N GLY A 457 -0.46 14.67 48.57
CA GLY A 457 -1.75 15.36 48.75
C GLY A 457 -3.00 14.48 48.57
N GLU A 458 -3.99 14.60 49.48
CA GLU A 458 -5.20 13.72 49.51
C GLU A 458 -6.05 13.72 48.22
N LEU A 459 -6.08 14.82 47.48
CA LEU A 459 -6.81 14.92 46.20
C LEU A 459 -6.08 14.17 45.08
N GLU A 460 -4.75 14.21 45.10
CA GLU A 460 -3.89 13.49 44.16
C GLU A 460 -3.94 11.98 44.46
N ASP A 461 -3.95 11.58 45.73
CA ASP A 461 -4.10 10.19 46.16
C ASP A 461 -5.41 9.56 45.66
N LYS A 462 -6.54 10.28 45.75
CA LYS A 462 -7.84 9.80 45.23
C LYS A 462 -7.84 9.67 43.71
N ALA A 463 -7.20 10.59 43.00
CA ALA A 463 -7.08 10.53 41.55
C ALA A 463 -6.19 9.35 41.12
N ILE A 464 -5.05 9.15 41.78
CA ILE A 464 -4.14 8.02 41.58
C ILE A 464 -4.87 6.71 41.83
N GLU A 465 -5.58 6.57 42.94
CA GLU A 465 -6.31 5.34 43.27
C GLU A 465 -7.43 5.04 42.26
N THR A 466 -8.13 6.08 41.78
CA THR A 466 -9.14 5.92 40.72
C THR A 466 -8.51 5.42 39.42
N MET A 467 -7.38 6.00 39.01
CA MET A 467 -6.65 5.58 37.81
C MET A 467 -6.06 4.17 37.97
N ARG A 468 -5.51 3.84 39.14
CA ARG A 468 -5.00 2.52 39.50
C ARG A 468 -6.09 1.47 39.40
N LYS A 469 -7.30 1.73 39.92
CA LYS A 469 -8.45 0.84 39.74
C LYS A 469 -8.82 0.64 38.28
N GLN A 470 -8.89 1.71 37.47
CA GLN A 470 -9.22 1.61 36.05
C GLN A 470 -8.19 0.80 35.26
N LEU A 471 -6.90 1.03 35.50
CA LEU A 471 -5.81 0.29 34.87
C LEU A 471 -5.75 -1.16 35.36
N GLY A 472 -6.01 -1.42 36.64
CA GLY A 472 -6.12 -2.77 37.19
C GLY A 472 -7.21 -3.60 36.51
N HIS A 473 -8.40 -3.03 36.30
CA HIS A 473 -9.47 -3.70 35.55
C HIS A 473 -9.07 -3.97 34.09
N ARG A 474 -8.33 -3.04 33.45
CA ARG A 474 -7.81 -3.26 32.09
C ARG A 474 -6.76 -4.38 32.05
N MET A 475 -5.85 -4.40 33.01
CA MET A 475 -4.83 -5.44 33.15
C MET A 475 -5.47 -6.81 33.30
N GLU A 476 -6.41 -6.94 34.24
CA GLU A 476 -7.09 -8.21 34.52
C GLU A 476 -7.85 -8.71 33.29
N ARG A 477 -8.48 -7.81 32.51
CA ARG A 477 -9.12 -8.15 31.24
C ARG A 477 -8.13 -8.69 30.21
N TYR A 478 -6.94 -8.08 30.08
CA TYR A 478 -5.92 -8.54 29.14
C TYR A 478 -5.29 -9.87 29.57
N GLN A 479 -5.01 -10.05 30.86
CA GLN A 479 -4.52 -11.31 31.43
C GLN A 479 -5.53 -12.44 31.27
N ARG A 480 -6.81 -12.23 31.62
CA ARG A 480 -7.87 -13.22 31.37
C ARG A 480 -7.96 -13.61 29.90
N ARG A 481 -7.72 -12.67 28.99
CA ARG A 481 -7.70 -12.95 27.55
C ARG A 481 -6.49 -13.80 27.14
N LEU A 482 -5.32 -13.54 27.73
CA LEU A 482 -4.13 -14.37 27.55
C LEU A 482 -4.36 -15.77 28.09
N ASP A 483 -4.89 -15.93 29.30
CA ASP A 483 -5.18 -17.25 29.87
C ASP A 483 -6.13 -18.09 29.00
N LEU A 484 -7.12 -17.45 28.37
CA LEU A 484 -8.02 -18.12 27.41
C LEU A 484 -7.28 -18.54 26.13
N LEU A 485 -6.37 -17.71 25.62
CA LEU A 485 -5.53 -18.01 24.47
C LEU A 485 -4.47 -19.08 24.78
N ASP A 486 -4.02 -19.17 26.04
CA ASP A 486 -3.06 -20.18 26.50
C ASP A 486 -3.69 -21.55 26.71
N LYS A 487 -4.99 -21.59 27.03
CA LYS A 487 -5.76 -22.83 27.21
C LYS A 487 -6.37 -23.35 25.92
N SER A 488 -6.35 -22.56 24.84
CA SER A 488 -6.93 -22.94 23.56
C SER A 488 -5.84 -23.44 22.62
N ASP A 489 -5.91 -24.69 22.19
CA ASP A 489 -5.09 -25.24 21.10
C ASP A 489 -5.64 -24.87 19.70
N SER A 490 -6.71 -24.06 19.63
CA SER A 490 -7.29 -23.62 18.35
C SER A 490 -6.54 -22.43 17.75
N ASP A 491 -6.41 -22.42 16.42
CA ASP A 491 -5.91 -21.26 15.66
C ASP A 491 -6.88 -20.05 15.70
N GLU A 492 -8.14 -20.28 16.08
CA GLU A 492 -9.18 -19.25 16.21
C GLU A 492 -9.13 -18.57 17.58
N VAL A 493 -9.51 -17.29 17.62
CA VAL A 493 -9.56 -16.52 18.86
C VAL A 493 -10.75 -17.00 19.70
N PRO A 494 -10.54 -17.63 20.88
CA PRO A 494 -11.63 -18.15 21.69
C PRO A 494 -12.54 -17.01 22.14
N VAL A 495 -13.85 -17.14 21.94
CA VAL A 495 -14.82 -16.12 22.35
C VAL A 495 -15.43 -16.52 23.68
N SER A 496 -15.29 -15.68 24.70
CA SER A 496 -15.93 -15.92 26.00
C SER A 496 -17.41 -15.51 25.91
N PRO A 497 -18.37 -16.36 26.30
CA PRO A 497 -19.78 -16.01 26.34
C PRO A 497 -20.07 -14.77 27.22
N GLN A 498 -19.33 -14.63 28.32
CA GLN A 498 -19.42 -13.45 29.20
C GLN A 498 -18.93 -12.18 28.49
N TYR A 499 -17.90 -12.31 27.64
CA TYR A 499 -17.38 -11.20 26.85
C TYR A 499 -18.39 -10.72 25.82
N GLU A 500 -19.07 -11.63 25.10
CA GLU A 500 -20.14 -11.25 24.17
C GLU A 500 -21.33 -10.62 24.89
N ALA A 501 -21.74 -11.17 26.03
CA ALA A 501 -22.81 -10.60 26.84
C ALA A 501 -22.47 -9.17 27.26
N ALA A 502 -21.24 -8.94 27.75
CA ALA A 502 -20.77 -7.61 28.12
C ALA A 502 -20.75 -6.63 26.94
N LEU A 503 -20.30 -7.06 25.74
CA LEU A 503 -20.33 -6.24 24.53
C LEU A 503 -21.76 -5.87 24.11
N ARG A 504 -22.68 -6.85 24.17
CA ARG A 504 -24.10 -6.63 23.83
C ARG A 504 -24.74 -5.63 24.78
N ILE A 505 -24.51 -5.78 26.08
CA ILE A 505 -24.98 -4.84 27.10
C ILE A 505 -24.41 -3.45 26.85
N ARG A 506 -23.09 -3.33 26.62
CA ARG A 506 -22.46 -2.01 26.41
C ARG A 506 -23.01 -1.27 25.20
N ARG A 507 -23.20 -1.96 24.06
CA ARG A 507 -23.84 -1.36 22.88
C ARG A 507 -25.26 -0.92 23.17
N SER A 508 -26.07 -1.77 23.80
CA SER A 508 -27.44 -1.43 24.18
C SER A 508 -27.50 -0.21 25.10
N THR A 509 -26.52 -0.02 26.00
CA THR A 509 -26.46 1.16 26.85
C THR A 509 -26.07 2.43 26.09
N ILE A 510 -25.17 2.34 25.11
CA ILE A 510 -24.81 3.48 24.23
C ILE A 510 -26.01 3.88 23.36
N ASP A 511 -26.72 2.90 22.79
CA ASP A 511 -27.93 3.14 22.00
C ASP A 511 -29.00 3.87 22.84
N ALA A 512 -29.20 3.45 24.09
CA ALA A 512 -30.13 4.11 25.01
C ALA A 512 -29.70 5.54 25.37
N GLN A 513 -28.40 5.80 25.56
CA GLN A 513 -27.87 7.15 25.79
C GLN A 513 -28.11 8.04 24.57
N ARG A 514 -27.86 7.53 23.35
CA ARG A 514 -28.07 8.26 22.10
C ARG A 514 -29.55 8.62 21.91
N GLU A 515 -30.46 7.69 22.21
CA GLU A 515 -31.90 7.96 22.15
C GLU A 515 -32.32 9.08 23.12
N GLU A 516 -31.79 9.09 24.34
CA GLU A 516 -32.10 10.15 25.30
C GLU A 516 -31.57 11.52 24.88
N LEU A 517 -30.37 11.58 24.29
CA LEU A 517 -29.84 12.83 23.72
C LEU A 517 -30.73 13.38 22.60
N LEU A 518 -31.28 12.50 21.75
CA LEU A 518 -32.24 12.88 20.71
C LEU A 518 -33.55 13.39 21.31
N ARG A 519 -34.07 12.77 22.39
CA ARG A 519 -35.24 13.28 23.10
C ARG A 519 -35.02 14.66 23.70
N TRP A 520 -33.83 14.92 24.24
CA TRP A 520 -33.47 16.24 24.76
C TRP A 520 -33.41 17.30 23.67
N ARG A 521 -32.92 16.95 22.47
CA ARG A 521 -33.01 17.80 21.28
C ARG A 521 -34.47 18.05 20.91
N ASP A 522 -35.29 17.01 20.80
CA ASP A 522 -36.69 17.11 20.38
C ASP A 522 -37.55 17.90 21.38
N ALA A 523 -37.17 17.87 22.66
CA ALA A 523 -37.76 18.71 23.71
C ALA A 523 -37.21 20.16 23.73
N ASN A 524 -36.35 20.53 22.77
CA ASN A 524 -35.67 21.82 22.65
C ASN A 524 -34.84 22.19 23.90
N ARG A 525 -34.34 21.19 24.63
CA ARG A 525 -33.48 21.34 25.83
C ARG A 525 -31.99 21.25 25.48
N LEU A 526 -31.67 20.73 24.31
CA LEU A 526 -30.32 20.57 23.81
C LEU A 526 -30.25 21.13 22.39
N SER A 527 -29.35 22.10 22.17
CA SER A 527 -29.05 22.62 20.84
C SER A 527 -28.36 21.56 19.97
N ASP A 528 -28.55 21.61 18.65
CA ASP A 528 -27.89 20.70 17.70
C ASP A 528 -26.35 20.73 17.78
N GLU A 529 -25.74 21.87 18.12
CA GLU A 529 -24.28 21.97 18.30
C GLU A 529 -23.79 21.08 19.44
N ASN A 530 -24.42 21.21 20.62
CA ASN A 530 -24.10 20.39 21.79
C ASN A 530 -24.46 18.90 21.58
N LEU A 531 -25.53 18.59 20.85
CA LEU A 531 -25.83 17.22 20.45
C LEU A 531 -24.67 16.60 19.66
N ARG A 532 -24.13 17.30 18.67
CA ARG A 532 -22.98 16.81 17.87
C ARG A 532 -21.72 16.61 18.70
N VAL A 533 -21.55 17.35 19.79
CA VAL A 533 -20.42 17.16 20.72
C VAL A 533 -20.63 15.86 21.50
N LEU A 534 -21.80 15.67 22.10
CA LEU A 534 -22.11 14.49 22.91
C LEU A 534 -22.20 13.20 22.07
N GLU A 535 -22.74 13.28 20.85
CA GLU A 535 -22.73 12.15 19.91
C GLU A 535 -21.30 11.74 19.55
N ARG A 536 -20.39 12.70 19.36
CA ARG A 536 -18.97 12.39 19.09
C ARG A 536 -18.30 11.67 20.26
N GLU A 537 -18.68 11.95 21.50
CA GLU A 537 -18.18 11.23 22.68
C GLU A 537 -18.68 9.78 22.69
N LEU A 538 -19.97 9.55 22.43
CA LEU A 538 -20.55 8.21 22.32
C LEU A 538 -19.94 7.43 21.16
N ASP A 539 -19.73 8.06 20.00
CA ASP A 539 -19.10 7.45 18.84
C ASP A 539 -17.64 7.05 19.14
N HIS A 540 -16.92 7.87 19.91
CA HIS A 540 -15.58 7.53 20.36
C HIS A 540 -15.57 6.31 21.28
N GLU A 541 -16.57 6.20 22.15
CA GLU A 541 -16.72 5.05 23.05
C GLU A 541 -17.10 3.78 22.29
N GLU A 542 -18.03 3.88 21.33
CA GLU A 542 -18.47 2.77 20.48
C GLU A 542 -17.32 2.21 19.64
N ARG A 543 -16.44 3.08 19.12
CA ARG A 543 -15.23 2.69 18.38
C ARG A 543 -14.22 1.87 19.18
N LEU A 544 -14.30 1.88 20.53
CA LEU A 544 -13.43 1.05 21.37
C LEU A 544 -13.94 -0.41 21.45
N LEU A 545 -15.16 -0.69 20.98
CA LEU A 545 -15.73 -2.03 20.93
C LEU A 545 -15.33 -2.72 19.61
N PRO A 546 -15.13 -4.06 19.59
CA PRO A 546 -14.93 -4.80 18.34
C PRO A 546 -16.12 -4.59 17.40
N ASP A 547 -15.95 -4.74 16.09
CA ASP A 547 -17.06 -4.65 15.13
C ASP A 547 -18.11 -5.76 15.35
N ARG A 548 -19.35 -5.55 14.88
CA ARG A 548 -20.36 -6.62 14.88
C ARG A 548 -19.88 -7.72 13.92
N PRO A 549 -19.82 -9.01 14.33
CA PRO A 549 -19.73 -10.08 13.35
C PRO A 549 -20.97 -9.94 12.44
N ARG A 550 -20.72 -9.82 11.13
CA ARG A 550 -21.78 -9.74 10.11
C ARG A 550 -22.37 -11.11 9.85
#